data_AF-A0AA96SAA1-F1
#
_entry.id   AF-A0AA96SAA1-F1
#
_cell.length_a   1.000
_cell.length_b   1.000
_cell.length_c   1.000
_cell.angle_alpha   90.00
_cell.angle_beta   90.00
_cell.angle_gamma   90.00
#
_symmetry.space_group_name_H-M   'P 1'
#
loop_
_entity.id
_entity.type
_entity.pdbx_description
1 polymer ?
#
loop_
_entity_poly.entity_id
_entity_poly.type
_entity_poly.pdbx_seq_one_letter_code
_entity_poly.pdbx_strand_id
1 'polypeptide(L)'
;MVPKRFKAVLLILLLILFVMPWYKSFGRSLNGFTIPLWERIDFLFVLYLAPVFALCGLYAVFRKKELGIFYFLAGVPITLFWLFWLYHFVNGISYIPWQYSYIWGKTGLFLSLLILFTSFIPTRSNS
;
A
#
# COMPACT_ATOMS: atom_id res chain seq x y z
N MET A 1 15.86 -16.68 1.60
CA MET A 1 15.32 -16.02 2.82
C MET A 1 15.55 -14.52 2.72
N VAL A 2 14.60 -13.70 3.15
CA VAL A 2 14.70 -12.22 3.09
C VAL A 2 15.04 -11.65 4.47
N PRO A 3 16.02 -10.74 4.62
CA PRO A 3 16.35 -10.17 5.92
C PRO A 3 15.17 -9.45 6.57
N LYS A 4 15.01 -9.61 7.90
CA LYS A 4 13.97 -8.92 8.67
C LYS A 4 14.02 -7.39 8.51
N ARG A 5 15.24 -6.83 8.46
CA ARG A 5 15.48 -5.40 8.24
C ARG A 5 14.97 -4.94 6.86
N PHE A 6 15.15 -5.76 5.83
CA PHE A 6 14.65 -5.44 4.49
C PHE A 6 13.12 -5.34 4.47
N LYS A 7 12.42 -6.32 5.07
CA LYS A 7 10.95 -6.25 5.20
C LYS A 7 10.49 -5.01 5.99
N ALA A 8 11.21 -4.63 7.05
CA ALA A 8 10.92 -3.41 7.81
C ALA A 8 11.11 -2.14 6.96
N VAL A 9 12.17 -2.07 6.15
CA VAL A 9 12.39 -0.96 5.21
C VAL A 9 11.23 -0.84 4.22
N LEU A 10 10.74 -1.96 3.68
CA LEU A 10 9.59 -1.94 2.78
C LEU A 10 8.32 -1.41 3.46
N LEU A 11 8.06 -1.76 4.72
CA LEU A 11 6.93 -1.21 5.49
C LEU A 11 7.07 0.30 5.75
N ILE A 12 8.28 0.77 6.06
CA ILE A 12 8.55 2.22 6.26
C ILE A 12 8.33 2.98 4.95
N LEU A 13 8.86 2.46 3.84
CA LEU A 13 8.65 3.05 2.51
C LEU A 13 7.16 3.08 2.16
N LEU A 14 6.39 2.07 2.55
CA LEU A 14 4.94 2.04 2.33
C LEU A 14 4.24 3.18 3.06
N LEU A 15 4.59 3.41 4.33
CA LEU A 15 4.04 4.52 5.14
C LEU A 15 4.39 5.88 4.53
N ILE A 16 5.64 6.06 4.09
CA ILE A 16 6.08 7.30 3.42
C ILE A 16 5.29 7.50 2.13
N LEU A 17 5.19 6.48 1.28
CA LEU A 17 4.43 6.59 0.04
C LEU A 17 2.95 6.85 0.29
N PHE A 18 2.38 6.33 1.37
CA PHE A 18 0.97 6.53 1.70
C PHE A 18 0.61 8.01 1.93
N VAL A 19 1.53 8.82 2.47
CA VAL A 19 1.32 10.27 2.67
C VAL A 19 1.68 11.12 1.45
N MET A 20 2.42 10.55 0.48
CA MET A 20 2.79 11.24 -0.77
C MET A 20 1.58 11.40 -1.70
N PRO A 21 1.58 12.39 -2.61
CA PRO A 21 0.48 12.57 -3.55
C PRO A 21 0.46 11.44 -4.59
N TRP A 22 -0.65 10.71 -4.68
CA TRP A 22 -0.85 9.55 -5.55
C TRP A 22 -1.43 9.93 -6.90
N TYR A 23 -2.46 10.79 -6.93
CA TYR A 23 -3.02 11.30 -8.18
C TYR A 23 -3.68 12.67 -8.00
N LYS A 24 -3.96 13.32 -9.13
CA LYS A 24 -4.66 14.61 -9.19
C LYS A 24 -6.13 14.41 -9.52
N SER A 25 -7.02 15.01 -8.71
CA SER A 25 -8.48 15.02 -8.93
C SER A 25 -9.02 16.43 -8.74
N PHE A 26 -9.76 16.96 -9.71
CA PHE A 26 -10.37 18.31 -9.69
C PHE A 26 -9.42 19.43 -9.21
N GLY A 27 -8.17 19.42 -9.69
CA GLY A 27 -7.17 20.43 -9.33
C GLY A 27 -6.44 20.18 -8.01
N ARG A 28 -6.82 19.17 -7.22
CA ARG A 28 -6.20 18.82 -5.93
C ARG A 28 -5.32 17.58 -6.04
N SER A 29 -4.21 17.59 -5.30
CA SER A 29 -3.34 16.41 -5.15
C SER A 29 -3.85 15.56 -3.98
N LEU A 30 -4.21 14.31 -4.26
CA LEU A 30 -4.72 13.38 -3.25
C LEU A 30 -3.65 12.35 -2.87
N ASN A 31 -3.61 11.95 -1.60
CA ASN A 31 -2.72 10.92 -1.07
C ASN A 31 -3.55 9.78 -0.47
N GLY A 32 -2.91 8.72 0.02
CA GLY A 32 -3.61 7.55 0.58
C GLY A 32 -4.62 7.89 1.70
N PHE A 33 -4.41 8.97 2.45
CA PHE A 33 -5.34 9.43 3.48
C PHE A 33 -6.55 10.19 2.92
N THR A 34 -6.36 10.99 1.88
CA THR A 34 -7.41 11.87 1.36
C THR A 34 -8.28 11.22 0.30
N ILE A 35 -7.80 10.15 -0.35
CA ILE A 35 -8.52 9.48 -1.44
C ILE A 35 -9.92 8.98 -1.03
N PRO A 36 -10.09 8.15 0.01
CA PRO A 36 -11.42 7.59 0.32
C PRO A 36 -12.46 8.65 0.67
N LEU A 37 -12.03 9.70 1.40
CA LEU A 37 -12.89 10.84 1.77
C LEU A 37 -13.33 11.67 0.56
N TRP A 38 -12.44 11.82 -0.42
CA TRP A 38 -12.72 12.64 -1.60
C TRP A 38 -13.66 11.94 -2.57
N GLU A 39 -13.42 10.65 -2.83
CA GLU A 39 -14.20 9.86 -3.78
C GLU A 39 -15.58 9.47 -3.21
N ARG A 40 -15.78 9.54 -1.88
CA ARG A 40 -17.02 9.13 -1.19
C ARG A 40 -17.46 7.70 -1.52
N ILE A 41 -16.49 6.81 -1.74
CA ILE A 41 -16.72 5.39 -2.01
C ILE A 41 -16.35 4.61 -0.75
N ASP A 42 -17.36 4.07 -0.06
CA ASP A 42 -17.22 3.39 1.23
C ASP A 42 -16.23 2.21 1.20
N PHE A 43 -16.10 1.54 0.07
CA PHE A 43 -15.15 0.44 -0.08
C PHE A 43 -13.68 0.90 -0.08
N LEU A 44 -13.38 2.14 -0.48
CA LEU A 44 -12.01 2.67 -0.48
C LEU A 44 -11.48 2.91 0.94
N PHE A 45 -12.32 2.88 1.98
CA PHE A 45 -11.87 2.94 3.37
C PHE A 45 -10.95 1.77 3.75
N VAL A 46 -11.01 0.65 3.02
CA VAL A 46 -10.05 -0.45 3.16
C VAL A 46 -8.61 0.04 3.00
N LEU A 47 -8.37 1.09 2.20
CA LEU A 47 -7.05 1.70 2.00
C LEU A 47 -6.39 2.14 3.31
N TYR A 48 -7.17 2.58 4.31
CA TYR A 48 -6.68 2.98 5.62
C TYR A 48 -6.13 1.82 6.47
N LEU A 49 -6.42 0.58 6.10
CA LEU A 49 -5.85 -0.57 6.78
C LEU A 49 -4.37 -0.77 6.43
N ALA A 50 -3.88 -0.27 5.28
CA ALA A 50 -2.47 -0.40 4.90
C ALA A 50 -1.51 0.20 5.94
N PRO A 51 -1.66 1.47 6.38
CA PRO A 51 -0.78 2.01 7.42
C PRO A 51 -0.95 1.31 8.77
N VAL A 52 -2.15 0.84 9.11
CA VAL A 52 -2.39 0.08 10.35
C VAL A 52 -1.60 -1.23 10.34
N PHE A 53 -1.71 -2.02 9.28
CA PHE A 53 -0.97 -3.28 9.15
C PHE A 53 0.54 -3.06 9.06
N ALA A 54 0.98 -2.00 8.38
CA ALA A 54 2.40 -1.65 8.34
C ALA A 54 2.95 -1.31 9.73
N LEU A 55 2.22 -0.54 10.53
CA LEU A 55 2.60 -0.24 11.92
C LEU A 55 2.60 -1.50 12.80
N CYS A 56 1.60 -2.39 12.67
CA CYS A 56 1.60 -3.67 13.37
C CYS A 56 2.80 -4.55 12.99
N GLY A 57 3.15 -4.60 11.69
CA GLY A 57 4.32 -5.31 11.20
C GLY A 57 5.64 -4.74 11.74
N LEU A 58 5.78 -3.41 11.76
CA LEU A 58 6.95 -2.74 12.36
C LEU A 58 7.05 -2.97 13.86
N TYR A 59 5.92 -2.92 14.58
CA TYR A 59 5.87 -3.25 15.99
C TYR A 59 6.33 -4.69 16.27
N ALA A 60 5.92 -5.65 15.43
CA ALA A 60 6.41 -7.03 15.53
C ALA A 60 7.93 -7.13 15.32
N VAL A 61 8.50 -6.37 14.38
CA VAL A 61 9.96 -6.27 14.20
C VAL A 61 10.64 -5.77 15.47
N PHE A 62 10.14 -4.68 16.06
CA PHE A 62 10.68 -4.10 17.30
C PHE A 62 10.64 -5.11 18.47
N ARG A 63 9.54 -5.86 18.59
CA ARG A 63 9.38 -6.93 19.60
C ARG A 63 10.16 -8.20 19.29
N LYS A 64 11.02 -8.20 18.26
CA LYS A 64 11.76 -9.37 17.74
C LYS A 64 10.86 -10.55 17.33
N LYS A 65 9.55 -10.35 17.16
CA LYS A 65 8.58 -11.35 16.69
C LYS A 65 8.61 -11.47 15.16
N GLU A 66 8.04 -12.54 14.63
CA GLU A 66 7.85 -12.65 13.19
C GLU A 66 6.85 -11.59 12.70
N LEU A 67 7.09 -11.03 11.51
CA LEU A 67 6.14 -10.05 10.94
C LEU A 67 4.80 -10.71 10.57
N GLY A 68 4.84 -12.03 10.29
CA GLY A 68 3.68 -12.86 10.03
C GLY A 68 2.74 -12.28 8.97
N ILE A 69 1.45 -12.44 9.23
CA ILE A 69 0.37 -12.00 8.35
C ILE A 69 0.29 -10.47 8.18
N PHE A 70 0.76 -9.68 9.15
CA PHE A 70 0.70 -8.21 9.08
C PHE A 70 1.53 -7.63 7.94
N TYR A 71 2.66 -8.26 7.62
CA TYR A 71 3.47 -7.85 6.47
C TYR A 71 2.71 -8.06 5.15
N PHE A 72 2.10 -9.22 4.97
CA PHE A 72 1.26 -9.51 3.80
C PHE A 72 0.07 -8.54 3.73
N LEU A 73 -0.66 -8.39 4.84
CA LEU A 73 -1.84 -7.52 4.94
C LEU A 73 -1.52 -6.05 4.70
N ALA A 74 -0.29 -5.58 4.94
CA ALA A 74 0.09 -4.20 4.60
C ALA A 74 0.04 -3.92 3.08
N GLY A 75 0.35 -4.92 2.24
CA GLY A 75 0.28 -4.80 0.78
C GLY A 75 -1.11 -5.04 0.19
N VAL A 76 -2.02 -5.70 0.91
CA VAL A 76 -3.34 -6.03 0.33
C VAL A 76 -4.17 -4.78 -0.02
N PRO A 77 -4.35 -3.79 0.88
CA PRO A 77 -5.27 -2.68 0.62
C PRO A 77 -4.87 -1.79 -0.56
N ILE A 78 -3.58 -1.49 -0.70
CA ILE A 78 -3.09 -0.66 -1.81
C ILE A 78 -3.23 -1.40 -3.13
N THR A 79 -2.92 -2.70 -3.16
CA THR A 79 -3.09 -3.51 -4.36
C THR A 79 -4.56 -3.63 -4.76
N LEU A 80 -5.46 -3.90 -3.79
CA LEU A 80 -6.91 -3.94 -4.04
C LEU A 80 -7.46 -2.61 -4.55
N PHE A 81 -7.01 -1.49 -3.98
CA PHE A 81 -7.35 -0.15 -4.46
C PHE A 81 -7.03 0.00 -5.96
N TRP A 82 -5.81 -0.34 -6.38
CA TRP A 82 -5.41 -0.21 -7.78
C TRP A 82 -6.10 -1.23 -8.70
N LEU A 83 -6.36 -2.46 -8.23
CA LEU A 83 -7.12 -3.45 -8.99
C LEU A 83 -8.57 -3.03 -9.21
N PHE A 84 -9.21 -2.44 -8.20
CA PHE A 84 -10.54 -1.88 -8.30
C PHE A 84 -10.58 -0.79 -9.37
N TRP A 85 -9.60 0.13 -9.37
CA TRP A 85 -9.51 1.16 -10.39
C TRP A 85 -9.27 0.61 -11.79
N LEU A 86 -8.41 -0.39 -11.92
CA LEU A 86 -8.18 -1.06 -13.20
C LEU A 86 -9.46 -1.70 -13.73
N TYR A 87 -10.22 -2.38 -12.87
CA TYR A 87 -11.51 -2.98 -13.22
C TYR A 87 -12.50 -1.92 -13.71
N HIS A 88 -12.64 -0.80 -13.00
CA HIS A 88 -13.52 0.30 -13.41
C HIS A 88 -13.10 0.94 -14.73
N PHE A 89 -11.79 1.10 -14.94
CA PHE A 89 -11.22 1.60 -16.19
C PHE A 89 -11.57 0.68 -17.39
N VAL A 90 -11.40 -0.63 -17.24
CA VAL A 90 -11.72 -1.61 -18.31
C VAL A 90 -13.21 -1.62 -18.64
N ASN A 91 -14.08 -1.40 -17.66
CA ASN A 91 -15.54 -1.35 -17.86
C ASN A 91 -16.06 0.03 -18.33
N GLY A 92 -15.17 0.96 -18.71
CA GLY A 92 -15.55 2.28 -19.22
C GLY A 92 -16.12 3.23 -18.16
N ILE A 93 -16.14 2.82 -16.88
CA ILE A 93 -16.61 3.61 -15.75
C ILE A 93 -15.41 4.45 -15.26
N SER A 94 -15.06 5.48 -16.03
CA SER A 94 -13.86 6.26 -15.78
C SER A 94 -14.08 7.31 -14.69
N TYR A 95 -13.22 7.33 -13.66
CA TYR A 95 -13.09 8.52 -12.81
C TYR A 95 -11.64 8.87 -12.41
N ILE A 96 -10.67 7.95 -12.52
CA ILE A 96 -9.24 8.30 -12.41
C ILE A 96 -8.43 7.64 -13.53
N PRO A 97 -8.17 8.38 -14.61
CA PRO A 97 -7.19 7.93 -15.60
C PRO A 97 -5.79 7.78 -14.99
N TRP A 98 -5.11 6.67 -15.28
CA TRP A 98 -3.71 6.38 -14.88
C TRP A 98 -2.73 7.52 -15.25
N GLN A 99 -3.08 8.34 -16.24
CA GLN A 99 -2.36 9.55 -16.64
C GLN A 99 -2.35 10.64 -15.55
N TYR A 100 -3.34 10.67 -14.65
CA TYR A 100 -3.38 11.59 -13.51
C TYR A 100 -2.69 11.02 -12.26
N SER A 101 -2.26 9.77 -12.30
CA SER A 101 -1.43 9.19 -11.23
C SER A 101 -0.03 9.78 -11.29
N TYR A 102 0.36 10.39 -10.18
CA TYR A 102 1.74 10.74 -9.89
C TYR A 102 2.59 9.48 -9.74
N ILE A 103 3.91 9.66 -9.83
CA ILE A 103 4.88 8.58 -9.68
C ILE A 103 4.74 7.86 -8.34
N TRP A 104 4.39 8.57 -7.26
CA TRP A 104 4.28 7.99 -5.92
C TRP A 104 3.14 6.98 -5.80
N GLY A 105 2.01 7.20 -6.48
CA GLY A 105 0.92 6.23 -6.52
C GLY A 105 1.35 4.92 -7.20
N LYS A 106 2.09 5.03 -8.31
CA LYS A 106 2.64 3.89 -9.06
C LYS A 106 3.71 3.15 -8.26
N THR A 107 4.61 3.90 -7.61
CA THR A 107 5.61 3.34 -6.71
C THR A 107 4.95 2.67 -5.50
N GLY A 108 3.85 3.23 -5.00
CA GLY A 108 3.04 2.64 -3.92
C GLY A 108 2.47 1.28 -4.34
N LEU A 109 1.89 1.17 -5.54
CA LEU A 109 1.45 -0.11 -6.10
C LEU A 109 2.61 -1.11 -6.24
N PHE A 110 3.72 -0.68 -6.84
CA PHE A 110 4.88 -1.54 -7.04
C PHE A 110 5.44 -2.07 -5.70
N LEU A 111 5.59 -1.18 -4.71
CA LEU A 111 6.06 -1.54 -3.38
C LEU A 111 5.08 -2.49 -2.68
N SER A 112 3.78 -2.25 -2.84
CA SER A 112 2.73 -3.11 -2.32
C SER A 112 2.82 -4.53 -2.89
N LEU A 113 2.97 -4.65 -4.21
CA LEU A 113 3.20 -5.94 -4.88
C LEU A 113 4.50 -6.61 -4.42
N LEU A 114 5.57 -5.84 -4.23
CA LEU A 114 6.83 -6.36 -3.71
C LEU A 114 6.68 -6.91 -2.29
N ILE A 115 5.92 -6.23 -1.42
CA ILE A 115 5.59 -6.71 -0.06
C ILE A 115 4.82 -8.03 -0.14
N LEU A 116 3.79 -8.12 -0.98
CA LEU A 116 3.02 -9.35 -1.19
C LEU A 116 3.89 -10.48 -1.74
N PHE A 117 4.76 -10.22 -2.70
CA PHE A 117 5.63 -11.26 -3.27
C PHE A 117 6.65 -11.76 -2.24
N THR A 118 7.29 -10.83 -1.53
CA THR A 118 8.33 -11.16 -0.54
C THR A 118 7.76 -11.70 0.77
N SER A 119 6.43 -11.63 1.01
CA SER A 119 5.81 -12.26 2.17
C SER A 119 5.84 -13.79 2.10
N PHE A 120 5.80 -14.36 0.90
CA PHE A 120 5.92 -15.81 0.68
C PHE A 120 7.34 -16.34 0.90
N ILE A 121 8.34 -15.44 1.01
CA ILE A 121 9.73 -15.82 1.26
C ILE A 121 10.00 -15.78 2.77
N PRO A 122 10.51 -16.88 3.37
CA PRO A 122 10.80 -16.94 4.80
C PRO A 122 11.75 -15.83 5.25
N THR A 123 11.48 -15.30 6.45
CA THR A 123 12.29 -14.22 7.03
C THR A 123 13.57 -14.80 7.59
N ARG A 124 14.73 -14.28 7.16
CA ARG A 124 16.01 -14.60 7.79
C ARG A 124 16.05 -13.90 9.14
N SER A 125 16.00 -14.69 10.22
CA SER A 125 16.32 -14.20 11.56
C SER A 125 17.83 -13.98 11.61
N ASN A 126 18.27 -12.73 11.65
CA ASN A 126 19.64 -12.45 12.07
C ASN A 126 19.63 -12.55 13.60
N SER A 127 19.80 -13.78 14.10
CA SER A 127 20.22 -14.05 15.47
C SER A 127 21.53 -13.34 15.74
#